data_AF-S4PXL8-F1
#
_entry.id   AF-S4PXL8-F1
#
_cell.length_a   1.000
_cell.length_b   1.000
_cell.length_c   1.000
_cell.angle_alpha   90.00
_cell.angle_beta   90.00
_cell.angle_gamma   90.00
#
_symmetry.space_group_name_H-M   'P 1'
#
loop_
_entity.id
_entity.type
_entity.pdbx_description
1 polymer ?
#
loop_
_entity_poly.entity_id
_entity_poly.type
_entity_poly.pdbx_seq_one_letter_code
_entity_poly.pdbx_strand_id
1 'polypeptide(L)'
;KNDLASLLRKGKKFVIKCVISIYQMFNLSNDARYILNQLYIKDYLIFLQKCRAEKFEELGNNIANINITKNDLSLEIVELEVAAVMVQQEESQIMENEMAVQMASMSLLPGLKKLSDFIIDDDSDSSDSSSSDSSSDSSDDTSDLDSDDEPS
;
A
#
# COMPACT_ATOMS: atom_id res chain seq x y z
N LYS A 1 -17.30 -2.23 -5.39
CA LYS A 1 -18.40 -1.67 -6.21
C LYS A 1 -19.68 -1.33 -5.43
N ASN A 2 -20.03 -2.11 -4.40
CA ASN A 2 -21.29 -1.94 -3.67
C ASN A 2 -21.38 -0.59 -2.94
N ASP A 3 -20.28 -0.11 -2.35
CA ASP A 3 -20.26 1.18 -1.65
C ASP A 3 -20.53 2.34 -2.60
N LEU A 4 -19.89 2.33 -3.78
CA LEU A 4 -20.10 3.33 -4.82
C LEU A 4 -21.56 3.34 -5.30
N ALA A 5 -22.14 2.18 -5.58
CA ALA A 5 -23.54 2.07 -5.97
C ALA A 5 -24.48 2.61 -4.87
N SER A 6 -24.17 2.32 -3.60
CA SER A 6 -24.94 2.84 -2.45
C SER A 6 -24.82 4.35 -2.30
N LEU A 7 -23.63 4.92 -2.53
CA LEU A 7 -23.38 6.36 -2.50
C LEU A 7 -24.16 7.08 -3.60
N LEU A 8 -24.15 6.54 -4.81
CA LEU A 8 -24.88 7.10 -5.95
C LEU A 8 -26.39 7.07 -5.73
N ARG A 9 -26.92 5.99 -5.13
CA ARG A 9 -28.34 5.87 -4.76
C ARG A 9 -28.79 6.84 -3.67
N LYS A 10 -27.91 7.25 -2.76
CA LYS A 10 -28.22 8.32 -1.77
C LYS A 10 -28.45 9.68 -2.43
N GLY A 11 -28.01 9.84 -3.68
CA GLY A 11 -28.31 10.96 -4.54
C GLY A 11 -27.22 12.02 -4.63
N LYS A 12 -27.43 12.93 -5.58
CA LYS A 12 -26.48 13.96 -6.03
C LYS A 12 -25.78 14.75 -4.92
N LYS A 13 -26.50 15.16 -3.87
CA LYS A 13 -25.93 15.98 -2.78
C LYS A 13 -24.81 15.25 -2.04
N PHE A 14 -24.96 13.94 -1.81
CA PHE A 14 -23.94 13.13 -1.14
C PHE A 14 -22.69 12.96 -2.01
N VAL A 15 -22.88 12.76 -3.32
CA VAL A 15 -21.77 12.67 -4.28
C VAL A 15 -20.98 13.98 -4.32
N ILE A 16 -21.67 15.13 -4.43
CA ILE A 16 -21.02 16.44 -4.42
C ILE A 16 -20.27 16.67 -3.10
N LYS A 17 -20.88 16.33 -1.95
CA LYS A 17 -20.21 16.42 -0.65
C LYS A 17 -18.92 15.58 -0.63
N CYS A 18 -18.96 14.36 -1.16
CA CYS A 18 -17.80 13.48 -1.25
C CYS A 18 -16.69 14.09 -2.12
N VAL A 19 -17.03 14.65 -3.28
CA VAL A 19 -16.06 15.32 -4.16
C VAL A 19 -15.48 16.59 -3.53
N ILE A 20 -16.27 17.35 -2.75
CA ILE A 20 -15.76 18.47 -1.96
C ILE A 20 -14.76 18.00 -0.88
N SER A 21 -15.04 16.87 -0.23
CA SER A 21 -14.07 16.30 0.72
C SER A 21 -12.76 15.93 0.03
N ILE A 22 -12.81 15.35 -1.18
CA ILE A 22 -11.61 15.08 -1.98
C ILE A 22 -10.87 16.38 -2.32
N TYR A 23 -11.59 17.42 -2.74
CA TYR A 23 -11.02 18.74 -3.01
C TYR A 23 -10.23 19.28 -1.80
N GLN A 24 -10.82 19.18 -0.60
CA GLN A 24 -10.17 19.59 0.64
C GLN A 24 -8.93 18.73 0.94
N MET A 25 -9.02 17.40 0.80
CA MET A 25 -7.88 16.52 1.03
C MET A 25 -6.70 16.82 0.10
N PHE A 26 -6.96 17.13 -1.17
CA PHE A 26 -5.91 17.49 -2.12
C PHE A 26 -5.24 18.83 -1.82
N ASN A 27 -5.91 19.74 -1.10
CA ASN A 27 -5.29 21.00 -0.64
C ASN A 27 -4.51 20.83 0.66
N LEU A 28 -4.88 19.87 1.51
CA LEU A 28 -4.24 19.61 2.80
C LEU A 28 -3.08 18.61 2.71
N SER A 29 -2.97 17.88 1.60
CA SER A 29 -1.89 16.91 1.39
C SER A 29 -0.56 17.64 1.14
N ASN A 30 0.53 17.15 1.75
CA ASN A 30 1.87 17.72 1.59
C ASN A 30 2.47 17.48 0.20
N ASP A 31 1.98 16.47 -0.52
CA ASP A 31 2.28 16.32 -1.94
C ASP A 31 1.46 17.36 -2.71
N ALA A 32 2.04 18.00 -3.73
CA ALA A 32 1.45 19.07 -4.55
C ALA A 32 0.20 18.68 -5.38
N ARG A 33 -0.70 17.85 -4.84
CA ARG A 33 -1.94 17.33 -5.40
C ARG A 33 -3.00 18.42 -5.60
N TYR A 34 -2.84 19.58 -4.99
CA TYR A 34 -3.70 20.75 -5.21
C TYR A 34 -3.74 21.17 -6.70
N ILE A 35 -2.73 20.80 -7.51
CA ILE A 35 -2.76 21.01 -8.96
C ILE A 35 -3.94 20.27 -9.62
N LEU A 36 -4.29 19.08 -9.13
CA LEU A 36 -5.43 18.30 -9.64
C LEU A 36 -6.76 19.01 -9.37
N ASN A 37 -6.83 19.79 -8.30
CA ASN A 37 -7.99 20.62 -8.03
C ASN A 37 -8.18 21.69 -9.11
N GLN A 38 -7.08 22.28 -9.59
CA GLN A 38 -7.09 23.31 -10.62
C GLN A 38 -7.34 22.74 -12.01
N LEU A 39 -6.76 21.57 -12.31
CA LEU A 39 -6.87 20.93 -13.63
C LEU A 39 -8.21 20.22 -13.84
N TYR A 40 -8.81 19.68 -12.77
CA TYR A 40 -9.91 18.72 -12.90
C TYR A 40 -11.04 18.93 -11.91
N ILE A 41 -10.76 18.93 -10.60
CA ILE A 41 -11.83 18.78 -9.58
C ILE A 41 -12.81 19.96 -9.60
N LYS A 42 -12.34 21.19 -9.83
CA LYS A 42 -13.22 22.37 -9.93
C LYS A 42 -14.26 22.22 -11.05
N ASP A 43 -13.81 21.84 -12.25
CA ASP A 43 -14.71 21.66 -13.39
C ASP A 43 -15.67 20.49 -13.19
N TYR A 44 -15.19 19.39 -12.59
CA TYR A 44 -16.06 18.28 -12.24
C TYR A 44 -17.13 18.65 -11.20
N LEU A 45 -16.80 19.48 -10.20
CA LEU A 45 -17.80 19.96 -9.24
C LEU A 45 -18.90 20.78 -9.92
N ILE A 46 -18.52 21.68 -10.83
CA ILE A 46 -19.47 22.49 -11.60
C ILE A 46 -20.32 21.58 -12.50
N PHE A 47 -19.71 20.60 -13.17
CA PHE A 47 -20.42 19.62 -13.99
C PHE A 47 -21.42 18.81 -13.18
N LEU A 48 -21.00 18.24 -12.04
CA LEU A 48 -21.86 17.46 -11.15
C LEU A 48 -23.03 18.29 -10.63
N GLN A 49 -22.82 19.58 -10.35
CA GLN A 49 -23.89 20.50 -9.96
C GLN A 49 -24.91 20.75 -11.07
N LYS A 50 -24.54 20.62 -12.35
CA LYS A 50 -25.45 20.77 -13.50
C LYS A 50 -26.19 19.47 -13.84
N CYS A 51 -25.64 18.30 -13.49
CA CYS A 51 -26.27 17.00 -13.78
C CYS A 51 -27.62 16.81 -13.06
N ARG A 52 -28.55 16.12 -13.73
CA ARG A 52 -29.85 15.71 -13.18
C ARG A 52 -29.67 14.60 -12.15
N ALA A 53 -30.51 14.58 -11.11
CA ALA A 53 -30.44 13.55 -10.06
C ALA A 53 -30.70 12.14 -10.60
N GLU A 54 -31.63 12.00 -11.55
CA GLU A 54 -31.99 10.75 -12.24
C GLU A 54 -30.75 10.03 -12.83
N LYS A 55 -29.79 10.79 -13.35
CA LYS A 55 -28.57 10.23 -13.96
C LYS A 55 -27.65 9.56 -12.95
N PHE A 56 -27.66 10.00 -11.68
CA PHE A 56 -26.89 9.34 -10.63
C PHE A 56 -27.50 8.00 -10.23
N GLU A 57 -28.84 7.91 -10.22
CA GLU A 57 -29.54 6.66 -9.92
C GLU A 57 -29.34 5.65 -11.06
N GLU A 58 -29.50 6.08 -12.30
CA GLU A 58 -29.23 5.27 -13.50
C GLU A 58 -27.79 4.74 -13.49
N LEU A 59 -26.81 5.62 -13.23
CA LEU A 59 -25.40 5.25 -13.13
C LEU A 59 -25.15 4.26 -11.97
N GLY A 60 -25.79 4.47 -10.82
CA GLY A 60 -25.68 3.57 -9.67
C GLY A 60 -26.19 2.16 -9.98
N ASN A 61 -27.29 2.05 -10.74
CA ASN A 61 -27.83 0.77 -11.18
C ASN A 61 -26.93 0.10 -12.22
N ASN A 62 -26.39 0.86 -13.17
CA ASN A 62 -25.44 0.34 -14.15
C ASN A 62 -24.19 -0.22 -13.44
N ILE A 63 -23.59 0.53 -12.51
CA ILE A 63 -22.41 0.08 -11.74
C ILE A 63 -22.71 -1.17 -10.89
N ALA A 64 -23.91 -1.28 -10.33
CA ALA A 64 -24.31 -2.48 -9.59
C ALA A 64 -24.32 -3.72 -10.51
N ASN A 65 -24.76 -3.54 -11.75
CA ASN A 65 -24.91 -4.61 -12.74
C ASN A 65 -23.60 -4.99 -13.45
N ILE A 66 -22.57 -4.15 -13.41
CA ILE A 66 -21.26 -4.51 -13.94
C ILE A 66 -20.64 -5.63 -13.08
N ASN A 67 -20.25 -6.73 -13.73
CA ASN A 67 -19.47 -7.80 -13.12
C ASN A 67 -18.01 -7.62 -13.56
N ILE A 68 -17.09 -7.60 -12.60
CA ILE A 68 -15.66 -7.43 -12.84
C ILE A 68 -14.99 -8.68 -12.29
N THR A 69 -14.28 -9.38 -13.16
CA THR A 69 -13.51 -10.58 -12.86
C THR A 69 -12.02 -10.23 -12.84
N LYS A 70 -11.20 -11.10 -12.22
CA LYS A 70 -9.74 -10.90 -12.14
C LYS A 70 -9.08 -10.82 -13.54
N ASN A 71 -9.69 -11.48 -14.51
CA ASN A 71 -9.21 -11.53 -15.89
C ASN A 71 -9.40 -10.18 -16.63
N ASP A 72 -10.36 -9.36 -16.22
CA ASP A 72 -10.67 -8.09 -16.88
C ASP A 72 -9.58 -7.03 -16.68
N LEU A 73 -8.69 -7.25 -15.71
CA LEU A 73 -7.62 -6.31 -15.37
C LEU A 73 -6.41 -6.42 -16.30
N SER A 74 -6.30 -7.48 -17.13
CA SER A 74 -5.13 -7.72 -18.00
C SER A 74 -3.79 -7.65 -17.25
N LEU A 75 -3.79 -8.07 -15.98
CA LEU A 75 -2.62 -8.11 -15.10
C LEU A 75 -2.18 -9.55 -14.79
N GLU A 76 -2.69 -10.54 -15.51
CA GLU A 76 -2.34 -11.97 -15.32
C GLU A 76 -2.50 -12.45 -13.86
N ILE A 77 -3.42 -11.84 -13.11
CA ILE A 77 -3.56 -12.01 -11.66
C ILE A 77 -3.82 -13.46 -11.28
N VAL A 78 -4.62 -14.16 -12.09
CA VAL A 78 -4.95 -15.58 -11.85
C VAL A 78 -3.69 -16.45 -11.95
N GLU A 79 -2.80 -16.16 -12.90
CA GLU A 79 -1.56 -16.91 -13.11
C GLU A 79 -0.57 -16.64 -11.97
N LEU A 80 -0.44 -15.36 -11.57
CA LEU A 80 0.36 -14.94 -10.42
C LEU A 80 -0.09 -15.61 -9.12
N GLU A 81 -1.41 -15.67 -8.87
CA GLU A 81 -1.97 -16.32 -7.68
C GLU A 81 -1.69 -17.83 -7.69
N VAL A 82 -1.82 -18.49 -8.84
CA VAL A 82 -1.52 -19.93 -8.96
C VAL A 82 -0.03 -20.19 -8.74
N ALA A 83 0.85 -19.39 -9.33
CA ALA A 83 2.29 -19.50 -9.12
C ALA A 83 2.67 -19.31 -7.64
N ALA A 84 2.08 -18.30 -6.97
CA ALA A 84 2.31 -18.07 -5.54
C ALA A 84 1.88 -19.27 -4.68
N VAL A 85 0.74 -19.88 -4.99
CA VAL A 85 0.25 -21.07 -4.27
C VAL A 85 1.16 -22.28 -4.51
N MET A 86 1.64 -22.50 -5.73
CA MET A 86 2.55 -23.61 -6.04
C MET A 86 3.85 -23.50 -5.25
N VAL A 87 4.47 -22.32 -5.23
CA VAL A 87 5.72 -22.08 -4.47
C VAL A 87 5.50 -22.30 -2.98
N GLN A 88 4.41 -21.76 -2.41
CA GLN A 88 4.09 -21.96 -0.99
C GLN A 88 3.92 -23.45 -0.63
N GLN A 89 3.32 -24.23 -1.53
CA GLN A 89 3.12 -25.65 -1.34
C GLN A 89 4.43 -26.45 -1.46
N GLU A 90 5.32 -26.05 -2.37
CA GLU A 90 6.66 -26.64 -2.52
C GLU A 90 7.51 -26.39 -1.28
N GLU A 91 7.56 -25.16 -0.77
CA GLU A 91 8.30 -24.81 0.45
C GLU A 91 7.79 -25.57 1.68
N SER A 92 6.47 -25.71 1.81
CA SER A 92 5.87 -26.48 2.92
C SER A 92 6.26 -27.97 2.86
N GLN A 93 6.25 -28.57 1.67
CA GLN A 93 6.68 -29.96 1.48
C GLN A 93 8.17 -30.15 1.75
N ILE A 94 9.01 -29.18 1.36
CA ILE A 94 10.45 -29.21 1.65
C ILE A 94 10.68 -29.19 3.17
N MET A 95 9.98 -28.31 3.89
CA MET A 95 10.08 -28.20 5.35
C MET A 95 9.60 -29.48 6.06
N GLU A 96 8.47 -30.05 5.64
CA GLU A 96 7.96 -31.32 6.20
C GLU A 96 8.95 -32.47 5.97
N ASN A 97 9.52 -32.57 4.77
CA ASN A 97 10.51 -33.58 4.45
C ASN A 97 11.80 -33.39 5.25
N GLU A 98 12.27 -32.15 5.42
CA GLU A 98 13.45 -31.84 6.22
C GLU A 98 13.24 -32.24 7.69
N MET A 99 12.07 -31.91 8.27
CA MET A 99 11.70 -32.31 9.62
C MET A 99 11.66 -33.85 9.77
N ALA A 100 11.12 -34.56 8.79
CA ALA A 100 11.08 -36.03 8.80
C ALA A 100 12.49 -36.65 8.78
N VAL A 101 13.42 -36.08 7.99
CA VAL A 101 14.82 -36.51 7.95
C VAL A 101 15.53 -36.26 9.28
N GLN A 102 15.32 -35.10 9.90
CA GLN A 102 15.86 -34.79 11.23
C GLN A 102 15.32 -35.76 12.31
N MET A 103 14.01 -36.03 12.31
CA MET A 103 13.41 -36.98 13.25
C MET A 103 13.93 -38.40 13.07
N ALA A 104 14.12 -38.85 11.83
CA ALA A 104 14.68 -40.16 11.54
C ALA A 104 16.15 -40.28 12.00
N SER A 105 16.97 -39.25 11.81
CA SER A 105 18.36 -39.25 12.24
C SER A 105 18.52 -39.27 13.76
N MET A 106 17.63 -38.59 14.50
CA MET A 106 17.59 -38.67 15.98
C MET A 106 17.17 -40.04 16.50
N SER A 107 16.33 -40.79 15.77
CA SER A 107 15.79 -42.08 16.23
C SER A 107 16.67 -43.29 15.93
N LEU A 108 17.64 -43.19 15.03
CA LEU A 108 18.48 -44.33 14.57
C LEU A 108 19.77 -44.55 15.38
N LEU A 109 19.91 -43.93 16.55
CA LEU A 109 21.09 -44.04 17.41
C LEU A 109 20.75 -44.82 18.71
N PRO A 110 20.85 -46.17 18.75
CA PRO A 110 20.73 -46.90 20.00
C PRO A 110 22.01 -46.69 20.83
N GLY A 111 22.00 -45.71 21.73
CA GLY A 111 22.92 -45.70 22.88
C GLY A 111 23.97 -44.59 23.02
N LEU A 112 23.72 -43.35 22.58
CA LEU A 112 24.56 -42.22 23.03
C LEU A 112 24.01 -41.66 24.36
N LYS A 113 24.56 -42.13 25.48
CA LYS A 113 24.46 -41.43 26.76
C LYS A 113 25.17 -40.08 26.64
N LYS A 114 24.40 -39.00 26.74
CA LYS A 114 24.76 -37.65 27.25
C LYS A 114 26.27 -37.41 27.45
N LEU A 115 26.93 -36.84 26.44
CA LEU A 115 28.01 -35.89 26.69
C LEU A 115 27.42 -34.50 26.53
N SER A 116 27.24 -33.82 27.66
CA SER A 116 27.32 -32.37 27.73
C SER A 116 28.66 -31.92 27.16
N ASP A 117 28.64 -30.78 26.47
CA ASP A 117 29.79 -30.02 25.96
C ASP A 117 30.25 -30.38 24.54
N PHE A 118 29.42 -30.04 23.55
CA PHE A 118 29.93 -29.28 22.41
C PHE A 118 29.02 -28.06 22.23
N ILE A 119 29.58 -26.91 22.57
CA ILE A 119 29.08 -25.58 22.24
C ILE A 119 29.06 -25.53 20.72
N ILE A 120 27.86 -25.57 20.13
CA ILE A 120 27.66 -24.96 18.82
C ILE A 120 27.33 -23.52 19.16
N ASP A 121 28.35 -22.67 19.10
CA ASP A 121 28.17 -21.23 18.94
C ASP A 121 27.36 -21.07 17.65
N ASP A 122 26.08 -20.82 17.82
CA ASP A 122 25.27 -20.18 16.80
C ASP A 122 25.68 -18.70 16.80
N ASP A 123 26.84 -18.42 16.17
CA ASP A 123 27.20 -17.07 15.75
C ASP A 123 26.27 -16.68 14.59
N SER A 124 25.00 -16.45 14.92
CA SER A 124 24.12 -15.63 14.12
C SER A 124 24.55 -14.17 14.33
N ASP A 125 25.61 -13.76 13.63
CA ASP A 125 25.95 -12.36 13.40
C ASP A 125 24.87 -11.72 12.51
N SER A 126 23.69 -11.51 13.10
CA SER A 126 22.77 -10.48 12.61
C SER A 126 23.34 -9.14 13.04
N SER A 127 24.22 -8.59 12.20
CA SER A 127 24.59 -7.18 12.27
C SER A 127 23.38 -6.34 11.88
N ASP A 128 22.54 -6.06 12.86
CA ASP A 128 21.63 -4.91 12.86
C ASP A 128 22.50 -3.65 12.87
N SER A 129 22.83 -3.15 11.68
CA SER A 129 23.41 -1.83 11.50
C SER A 129 22.29 -0.79 11.51
N SER A 130 21.63 -0.61 12.66
CA SER A 130 20.85 0.59 12.94
C SER A 130 21.82 1.74 13.24
N SER A 131 22.30 2.41 12.19
CA SER A 131 23.08 3.64 12.32
C SER A 131 22.14 4.76 12.79
N SER A 132 22.01 4.93 14.10
CA SER A 132 21.40 6.10 14.72
C SER A 132 22.49 7.15 14.99
N ASP A 133 22.91 7.87 13.95
CA ASP A 133 23.75 9.05 14.11
C ASP A 133 22.88 10.23 14.52
N SER A 134 22.77 10.44 15.83
CA SER A 134 22.31 11.70 16.41
C SER A 134 23.53 12.60 16.62
N SER A 135 23.84 13.41 15.63
CA SER A 135 24.71 14.57 15.79
C SER A 135 23.85 15.83 15.84
N SER A 136 23.70 16.36 17.05
CA SER A 136 23.40 17.78 17.21
C SER A 136 24.70 18.52 16.89
N ASP A 137 24.67 19.42 15.91
CA ASP A 137 25.62 20.53 15.90
C ASP A 137 24.88 21.81 15.51
N SER A 138 24.92 22.76 16.43
CA SER A 138 24.45 24.12 16.26
C SER A 138 25.56 24.92 15.58
N SER A 139 25.25 25.63 14.51
CA SER A 139 26.06 26.76 14.05
C SER A 139 25.16 27.75 13.31
N ASP A 140 25.01 28.93 13.90
CA ASP A 140 24.59 30.15 13.20
C ASP A 140 25.49 30.38 11.99
N ASP A 141 24.91 30.70 10.84
CA ASP A 141 25.63 31.49 9.84
C ASP A 141 24.68 32.48 9.16
N THR A 142 24.89 33.74 9.52
CA THR A 142 24.32 34.92 8.91
C THR A 142 25.02 35.16 7.57
N SER A 143 24.27 35.20 6.48
CA SER A 143 24.76 35.81 5.24
C SER A 143 23.76 36.84 4.73
N ASP A 144 24.10 38.09 5.03
CA ASP A 144 23.60 39.28 4.37
C ASP A 144 23.81 39.16 2.86
N LEU A 145 22.73 39.27 2.09
CA LEU A 145 22.79 39.56 0.65
C LEU A 145 21.86 40.73 0.36
N ASP A 146 22.46 41.91 0.51
CA ASP A 146 22.04 43.20 0.00
C ASP A 146 22.11 43.17 -1.53
N SER A 147 20.98 43.39 -2.21
CA SER A 147 20.99 43.66 -3.65
C SER A 147 19.82 44.56 -4.01
N ASP A 148 20.18 45.84 -4.14
CA ASP A 148 19.43 46.93 -4.75
C ASP A 148 18.69 46.50 -6.04
N ASP A 149 17.42 46.86 -6.15
CA ASP A 149 16.80 47.11 -7.46
C ASP A 149 15.71 48.19 -7.34
N GLU A 150 16.08 49.42 -7.71
CA GLU A 150 15.18 50.56 -7.93
C GLU A 150 14.59 50.50 -9.35
N PRO A 151 13.29 50.77 -9.53
CA PRO A 151 12.78 51.26 -10.79
C PRO A 151 12.35 52.74 -10.71
N SER A 152 12.85 53.48 -11.70
CA SER A 152 12.68 54.92 -11.98
C SER A 152 11.24 55.40 -12.19
#